data_AF-A0A965JG16-F1
#
_entry.id   AF-A0A965JG16-F1
#
_cell.length_a   1.000
_cell.length_b   1.000
_cell.length_c   1.000
_cell.angle_alpha   90.00
_cell.angle_beta   90.00
_cell.angle_gamma   90.00
#
_symmetry.space_group_name_H-M   'P 1'
#
loop_
_entity.id
_entity.type
_entity.pdbx_description
1 polymer ?
#
loop_
_entity_poly.entity_id
_entity_poly.type
_entity_poly.pdbx_seq_one_letter_code
_entity_poly.pdbx_strand_id
1 'polypeptide(L)' 'MTRLARAFAKAHPALVTFVTGGDPSPAETGAILDALVEGGADVIELGMPFTDPMADGPAIQLAN' A
#
# COMPACT_ATOMS: atom_id res chain seq x y z
N MET A 1 21.26 1.96 8.15
CA MET A 1 19.94 2.62 7.99
C MET A 1 18.93 1.62 7.44
N THR A 2 17.67 1.69 7.86
CA THR A 2 16.59 0.85 7.33
C THR A 2 16.11 1.36 5.97
N ARG A 3 15.39 0.54 5.19
CA ARG A 3 14.79 0.97 3.91
C ARG A 3 13.84 2.15 4.10
N LEU A 4 13.04 2.13 5.17
CA LEU A 4 12.12 3.19 5.53
C LEU A 4 12.86 4.51 5.85
N ALA A 5 13.90 4.46 6.68
CA ALA A 5 14.71 5.64 7.01
C ALA A 5 15.33 6.27 5.74
N ARG A 6 15.72 5.44 4.76
CA ARG A 6 16.24 5.91 3.48
C ARG A 6 15.17 6.59 2.61
N ALA A 7 13.92 6.12 2.64
CA ALA A 7 12.82 6.73 1.89
C ALA A 7 12.55 8.17 2.36
N PHE A 8 12.57 8.41 3.67
CA PHE A 8 12.34 9.73 4.26
C PHE A 8 13.56 10.66 4.28
N ALA A 9 14.76 10.15 3.95
CA ALA A 9 15.98 10.97 3.87
C ALA A 9 16.16 11.67 2.51
N LYS A 10 15.24 11.47 1.56
CA LYS A 10 15.28 12.10 0.24
C LYS A 10 14.99 13.60 0.33
N ALA A 11 15.42 14.33 -0.70
CA ALA A 11 15.23 15.79 -0.77
C ALA A 11 13.78 16.21 -1.10
N HIS A 12 12.94 15.27 -1.53
CA HIS A 12 11.51 15.49 -1.80
C HIS A 12 10.65 14.77 -0.77
N PRO A 13 9.39 15.22 -0.55
CA PRO A 13 8.44 14.50 0.27
C PRO A 13 8.24 13.06 -0.22
N ALA A 14 8.14 12.11 0.71
CA ALA A 14 7.89 10.71 0.37
C ALA A 14 6.41 10.51 -0.02
N LEU A 15 6.17 9.81 -1.13
CA LEU A 15 4.85 9.31 -1.51
C LEU A 15 4.61 7.95 -0.83
N VAL A 16 3.65 7.91 0.09
CA VAL A 16 3.18 6.69 0.75
C VAL A 16 1.85 6.29 0.15
N THR A 17 1.76 5.07 -0.38
CA THR A 17 0.52 4.53 -0.97
C THR A 17 -0.01 3.37 -0.14
N PHE A 18 -1.33 3.17 -0.16
CA PHE A 18 -2.00 2.07 0.53
C PHE A 18 -2.83 1.27 -0.46
N VAL A 19 -2.78 -0.07 -0.34
CA VAL A 19 -3.69 -1.01 -1.02
C VAL A 19 -4.01 -2.18 -0.09
N THR A 20 -5.22 -2.72 -0.17
CA THR A 20 -5.56 -3.96 0.54
C THR A 20 -5.06 -5.17 -0.25
N GLY A 21 -4.28 -6.03 0.40
CA GLY A 21 -3.77 -7.24 -0.23
C GLY A 21 -4.90 -8.20 -0.56
N GLY A 22 -4.96 -8.68 -1.81
CA GLY A 22 -6.02 -9.57 -2.26
C GLY A 22 -7.21 -8.88 -2.93
N ASP A 23 -7.24 -7.55 -2.99
CA ASP A 23 -8.22 -6.77 -3.77
C ASP A 23 -7.62 -6.35 -5.12
N PRO A 24 -8.30 -6.56 -6.27
CA PRO A 24 -9.58 -7.26 -6.42
C PRO A 24 -9.47 -8.80 -6.40
N SER A 25 -8.26 -9.34 -6.50
CA SER A 25 -7.97 -10.75 -6.20
C SER A 25 -6.51 -10.94 -5.73
N PRO A 26 -6.19 -12.05 -5.03
CA PRO A 26 -4.80 -12.38 -4.65
C PRO A 26 -3.84 -12.47 -5.85
N ALA A 27 -4.34 -12.81 -7.03
CA ALA A 27 -3.51 -12.93 -8.23
C ALA A 27 -3.08 -11.56 -8.78
N GLU A 28 -3.88 -10.51 -8.53
CA GLU A 28 -3.65 -9.16 -9.07
C GLU A 28 -2.76 -8.30 -8.16
N THR A 29 -2.64 -8.65 -6.87
CA THR A 29 -1.85 -7.88 -5.89
C THR A 29 -0.41 -7.66 -6.35
N GLY A 30 0.24 -8.68 -6.95
CA GLY A 30 1.62 -8.54 -7.44
C GLY A 30 1.77 -7.44 -8.49
N ALA A 31 0.90 -7.46 -9.51
CA ALA A 31 0.92 -6.47 -10.58
C ALA A 31 0.58 -5.05 -10.08
N ILE A 32 -0.31 -4.94 -9.09
CA ILE A 32 -0.62 -3.66 -8.44
C ILE A 32 0.59 -3.09 -7.71
N LEU A 33 1.31 -3.93 -6.94
CA LEU A 33 2.51 -3.51 -6.23
C LEU A 33 3.62 -3.05 -7.20
N ASP A 34 3.82 -3.77 -8.30
CA ASP A 34 4.78 -3.40 -9.34
C ASP A 34 4.39 -2.05 -9.97
N ALA A 35 3.11 -1.84 -10.29
CA ALA A 35 2.61 -0.58 -10.84
C ALA A 35 2.78 0.60 -9.86
N LEU A 36 2.63 0.40 -8.55
CA LEU A 36 2.88 1.44 -7.54
C LEU A 36 4.36 1.83 -7.49
N VAL A 37 5.28 0.86 -7.64
CA VAL A 37 6.72 1.13 -7.73
C VAL A 37 7.04 1.92 -9.01
N GLU A 38 6.50 1.51 -10.16
CA GLU A 38 6.66 2.22 -11.43
C GLU A 38 6.09 3.65 -11.38
N GLY A 39 4.98 3.83 -10.66
CA GLY A 39 4.34 5.12 -10.40
C GLY A 39 5.09 6.04 -9.43
N GLY A 40 6.19 5.55 -8.82
CA GLY A 40 7.06 6.34 -7.95
C GLY A 40 6.70 6.31 -6.47
N ALA A 41 5.96 5.31 -5.98
CA ALA A 41 5.75 5.14 -4.55
C ALA A 41 7.10 4.95 -3.81
N ASP A 42 7.31 5.72 -2.75
CA ASP A 42 8.49 5.61 -1.89
C ASP A 42 8.31 4.54 -0.81
N VAL A 43 7.07 4.39 -0.34
CA VAL A 43 6.63 3.42 0.66
C VAL A 43 5.27 2.90 0.22
N ILE A 44 5.07 1.58 0.35
CA ILE A 44 3.77 0.94 0.13
C ILE A 44 3.33 0.31 1.46
N GLU A 45 2.15 0.70 1.90
CA GLU A 45 1.41 0.05 2.98
C GLU A 45 0.51 -1.03 2.36
N LEU A 46 0.81 -2.29 2.66
CA LEU A 46 0.02 -3.42 2.22
C LEU A 46 -0.93 -3.83 3.36
N GLY A 47 -2.21 -3.51 3.21
CA GLY A 47 -3.26 -3.88 4.15
C GLY A 47 -3.46 -5.40 4.19
N MET A 48 -3.57 -5.96 5.39
CA MET A 48 -3.98 -7.36 5.58
C MET A 48 -5.50 -7.38 5.77
N PRO A 49 -6.25 -8.08 4.90
CA PRO A 49 -7.70 -8.21 5.02
C PRO A 49 -8.14 -8.61 6.44
N PHE A 50 -9.11 -7.89 7.00
CA PHE A 50 -9.65 -8.13 8.33
C PHE A 50 -11.18 -8.14 8.32
N THR A 51 -11.78 -9.07 9.07
CA THR A 51 -13.24 -9.29 9.07
C THR A 51 -14.04 -8.15 9.71
N ASP A 52 -13.43 -7.40 10.62
CA ASP A 52 -14.08 -6.34 11.38
C ASP A 52 -13.29 -5.00 11.31
N PRO A 53 -13.13 -4.41 10.10
CA PRO A 53 -12.23 -3.27 9.86
C PRO A 53 -12.83 -1.93 10.33
N MET A 54 -13.02 -1.78 11.65
CA MET A 54 -13.72 -0.64 12.26
C MET A 54 -13.02 0.72 12.11
N ALA A 55 -11.74 0.73 11.77
CA ALA A 55 -10.96 1.95 11.54
C ALA A 55 -11.02 2.43 10.09
N ASP A 56 -11.49 1.59 9.17
CA ASP A 56 -11.47 1.85 7.74
C ASP A 56 -12.76 2.51 7.26
N GLY A 57 -12.64 3.37 6.24
CA GLY A 57 -13.80 3.92 5.54
C GLY A 57 -14.40 2.95 4.51
N PRO A 58 -15.58 3.27 3.93
CA PRO A 58 -16.33 2.34 3.08
C PRO A 58 -15.55 1.74 1.91
N ALA A 59 -14.65 2.49 1.28
CA ALA A 59 -13.84 1.99 0.17
C ALA A 59 -12.87 0.89 0.60
N ILE A 60 -12.19 1.06 1.73
CA ILE A 60 -11.24 0.07 2.24
C ILE A 60 -12.00 -1.11 2.88
N GLN A 61 -13.15 -0.86 3.52
CA GLN A 61 -14.01 -1.94 4.00
C GLN A 61 -14.47 -2.89 2.88
N LEU A 62 -14.76 -2.36 1.68
CA LEU A 62 -15.13 -3.17 0.51
C LEU A 62 -13.97 -4.00 -0.05
N ALA A 63 -12.73 -3.58 0.20
CA ALA A 63 -11.52 -4.25 -0.26
C ALA A 63 -10.98 -5.30 0.73
N ASN A 64 -11.52 -5.36 1.96
CA ASN A 64 -11.18 -6.35 2.99
C ASN A 64 -11.89 -7.70 2.78
#